data_AF-A0A2A5DMT9-F1
#
_entry.id   AF-A0A2A5DMT9-F1
#
_cell.length_a   1.000
_cell.length_b   1.000
_cell.length_c   1.000
_cell.angle_alpha   90.00
_cell.angle_beta   90.00
_cell.angle_gamma   90.00
#
_symmetry.space_group_name_H-M   'P 1'
#
loop_
_entity.id
_entity.type
_entity.pdbx_description
1 polymer ?
#
loop_
_entity_poly.entity_id
_entity_poly.type
_entity_poly.pdbx_seq_one_letter_code
_entity_poly.pdbx_strand_id
1 'polypeptide(L)'
;MKKNQLNHVIKCISLIMFAVLLIVNEYYFGFINHIEEKAIDKLKHFEAGRIIATFTFLLAYSGIVSRIYLGKTKNIGGAIFWLPTFIFLAIALTMVVVFIFAVAKEAMDSTGLGNVEWEDITATIEGAASMSYGVAILMAITPMLIPAEQVLGLIKMLKSDFTSGHHHVDKFVQAIKKHPTKKGSANILLVEDDIVCATNVLDFCSLCNLSCHQVDTISAAEKYVEIQPDTLQLIILDIFVRVDQDGDVRNGMDFLSDLEKSNPKATRSFKVIILSGHTHMLGEKAELADLFLQKPWNPIELKEKLIEWNIIKNKLGKRS
;
A
#
# COMPACT_ATOMS: atom_id res chain seq x y z
N MET A 1 33.76 -7.56 16.42
CA MET A 1 32.80 -7.34 15.31
C MET A 1 32.37 -8.70 14.77
N LYS A 2 31.07 -9.03 14.71
CA LYS A 2 30.61 -10.32 14.15
C LYS A 2 30.99 -10.41 12.67
N LYS A 3 31.39 -11.58 12.16
CA LYS A 3 31.80 -11.83 10.76
C LYS A 3 30.86 -11.20 9.71
N ASN A 4 29.55 -11.14 10.01
CA ASN A 4 28.54 -10.51 9.15
C ASN A 4 28.66 -8.98 9.07
N GLN A 5 28.99 -8.29 10.17
CA GLN A 5 29.15 -6.82 10.15
C GLN A 5 30.35 -6.39 9.31
N LEU A 6 31.45 -7.16 9.35
CA LEU A 6 32.62 -6.89 8.51
C LEU A 6 32.28 -7.01 7.01
N ASN A 7 31.50 -8.03 6.63
CA ASN A 7 31.04 -8.20 5.24
C ASN A 7 30.12 -7.06 4.77
N HIS A 8 29.26 -6.50 5.64
CA HIS A 8 28.43 -5.35 5.29
C HIS A 8 29.25 -4.07 5.11
N VAL A 9 30.25 -3.85 5.97
CA VAL A 9 31.16 -2.70 5.86
C VAL A 9 31.99 -2.78 4.57
N ILE A 10 32.54 -3.95 4.25
CA ILE A 10 33.30 -4.16 3.01
C ILE A 10 32.42 -3.87 1.78
N LYS A 11 31.19 -4.38 1.74
CA LYS A 11 30.25 -4.12 0.63
C LYS A 11 29.89 -2.64 0.50
N CYS A 12 29.66 -1.95 1.62
CA CYS A 12 29.41 -0.51 1.63
C CYS A 12 30.60 0.26 1.04
N ILE A 13 31.82 -0.06 1.46
CA ILE A 13 33.05 0.56 0.95
C ILE A 13 33.23 0.27 -0.55
N SER A 14 33.04 -0.98 -1.00
CA SER A 14 33.14 -1.33 -2.43
C SER A 14 32.15 -0.56 -3.29
N LEU A 15 30.92 -0.35 -2.79
CA LEU A 15 29.87 0.37 -3.51
C LEU A 15 30.16 1.86 -3.63
N ILE A 16 30.68 2.46 -2.55
CA ILE A 16 31.12 3.87 -2.55
C ILE A 16 32.32 4.03 -3.49
N MET A 17 33.32 3.15 -3.42
CA MET A 17 34.47 3.18 -4.31
C MET A 17 34.09 3.03 -5.78
N PHE A 18 33.13 2.15 -6.10
CA PHE A 18 32.60 2.01 -7.46
C PHE A 18 31.87 3.27 -7.94
N ALA A 19 31.08 3.91 -7.08
CA ALA A 19 30.42 5.17 -7.40
C ALA A 19 31.42 6.31 -7.64
N VAL A 20 32.47 6.39 -6.83
CA VAL A 20 33.58 7.35 -7.03
C VAL A 20 34.28 7.08 -8.37
N LEU A 21 34.60 5.81 -8.69
CA LEU A 21 35.26 5.46 -9.95
C LEU A 21 34.40 5.78 -11.17
N LEU A 22 33.09 5.52 -11.13
CA LEU A 22 32.17 5.88 -12.22
C LEU A 22 32.10 7.38 -12.43
N ILE A 23 31.95 8.16 -11.35
CA ILE A 23 31.83 9.61 -11.46
C ILE A 23 33.16 10.24 -11.89
N VAL A 24 34.31 9.74 -11.42
CA VAL A 24 35.63 10.20 -11.88
C VAL A 24 35.85 9.87 -13.37
N ASN A 25 35.40 8.70 -13.82
CA ASN A 25 35.48 8.31 -15.22
C ASN A 25 34.61 9.24 -16.10
N GLU A 26 33.37 9.50 -15.69
CA GLU A 26 32.48 10.44 -16.37
C GLU A 26 33.01 11.89 -16.31
N TYR A 27 33.63 12.28 -15.20
CA TYR A 27 34.32 13.57 -15.07
C TYR A 27 35.34 13.73 -16.20
N TYR A 28 36.22 12.74 -16.36
CA TYR A 28 37.32 12.75 -17.33
C TYR A 28 36.83 12.72 -18.79
N PHE A 29 35.90 11.82 -19.14
CA PHE A 29 35.40 11.70 -20.52
C PHE A 29 34.42 12.81 -20.91
N GLY A 30 33.56 13.25 -20.00
CA GLY A 30 32.63 14.36 -20.24
C GLY A 30 33.34 15.72 -20.34
N PHE A 31 34.50 15.87 -19.69
CA PHE A 31 35.31 17.10 -19.77
C PHE A 31 35.94 17.27 -21.15
N ILE A 32 36.51 16.20 -21.73
CA ILE A 32 37.17 16.24 -23.05
C ILE A 32 36.19 16.70 -24.15
N ASN A 33 34.93 16.29 -24.08
CA ASN A 33 33.92 16.63 -25.10
C ASN A 33 33.36 18.06 -24.99
N HIS A 34 33.66 18.82 -23.93
CA HIS A 34 33.13 20.19 -23.75
C HIS A 34 34.21 21.28 -23.80
N ILE A 35 35.49 20.89 -23.85
CA ILE A 35 36.61 21.82 -24.06
C ILE A 35 36.55 22.44 -25.47
N GLU A 36 35.97 21.77 -26.46
CA GLU A 36 35.95 22.23 -27.86
C GLU A 36 34.93 23.35 -28.15
N GLU A 37 33.97 23.62 -27.26
CA GLU A 37 32.76 24.40 -27.62
C GLU A 37 32.51 25.67 -26.79
N LYS A 38 33.19 25.87 -25.64
CA LYS A 38 32.91 26.99 -24.71
C LYS A 38 34.12 27.89 -24.48
N ALA A 39 33.87 29.20 -24.30
CA ALA A 39 34.88 30.16 -23.85
C ALA A 39 35.50 29.72 -22.50
N ILE A 40 36.80 29.97 -22.32
CA ILE A 40 37.62 29.47 -21.19
C ILE A 40 36.99 29.78 -19.82
N ASP A 41 36.27 30.89 -19.69
CA ASP A 41 35.63 31.32 -18.44
C ASP A 41 34.36 30.52 -18.12
N LYS A 42 33.47 30.35 -19.11
CA LYS A 42 32.25 29.53 -18.98
C LYS A 42 32.56 28.05 -18.71
N LEU A 43 33.72 27.58 -19.19
CA LEU A 43 34.20 26.24 -18.90
C LEU A 43 34.49 26.04 -17.41
N LYS A 44 35.02 27.06 -16.71
CA LYS A 44 35.26 26.99 -15.25
C LYS A 44 33.95 26.94 -14.47
N HIS A 45 32.95 27.71 -14.90
CA HIS A 45 31.60 27.67 -14.32
C HIS A 45 30.95 26.29 -14.49
N PHE A 46 31.07 25.72 -15.68
CA PHE A 46 30.63 24.37 -15.98
C PHE A 46 31.34 23.32 -15.11
N GLU A 47 32.66 23.42 -14.96
CA GLU A 47 33.46 22.52 -14.12
C GLU A 47 33.10 22.64 -12.63
N ALA A 48 32.93 23.87 -12.12
CA ALA A 48 32.51 24.12 -10.75
C ALA A 48 31.14 23.47 -10.47
N GLY A 49 30.19 23.60 -11.40
CA GLY A 49 28.88 22.95 -11.32
C GLY A 49 28.99 21.43 -11.19
N ARG A 50 29.85 20.78 -11.98
CA ARG A 50 30.11 19.33 -11.92
C ARG A 50 30.71 18.89 -10.61
N ILE A 51 31.71 19.62 -10.11
CA ILE A 51 32.41 19.29 -8.86
C ILE A 51 31.44 19.38 -7.67
N ILE A 52 30.70 20.48 -7.57
CA ILE A 52 29.72 20.69 -6.50
C ILE A 52 28.65 19.60 -6.57
N ALA A 53 28.11 19.34 -7.77
CA ALA A 53 27.09 18.31 -7.96
C ALA A 53 27.56 16.92 -7.54
N THR A 54 28.77 16.55 -7.97
CA THR A 54 29.42 15.28 -7.63
C THR A 54 29.58 15.11 -6.13
N PHE A 55 30.11 16.14 -5.46
CA PHE A 55 30.39 16.07 -4.03
C PHE A 55 29.10 15.96 -3.22
N THR A 56 28.10 16.80 -3.50
CA THR A 56 26.80 16.76 -2.82
C THR A 56 26.08 15.45 -3.06
N PHE A 57 26.09 14.94 -4.29
CA PHE A 57 25.47 13.65 -4.61
C PHE A 57 26.17 12.49 -3.89
N LEU A 58 27.51 12.44 -3.90
CA LEU A 58 28.27 11.40 -3.20
C LEU A 58 28.00 11.39 -1.70
N LEU A 59 27.88 12.57 -1.07
CA LEU A 59 27.52 12.68 0.34
C LEU A 59 26.11 12.11 0.60
N ALA A 60 25.11 12.54 -0.19
CA ALA A 60 23.75 12.05 -0.06
C ALA A 60 23.65 10.53 -0.31
N TYR A 61 24.30 10.04 -1.36
CA TYR A 61 24.38 8.62 -1.71
C TYR A 61 25.07 7.80 -0.63
N SER A 62 26.17 8.30 -0.04
CA SER A 62 26.84 7.64 1.09
C SER A 62 25.92 7.49 2.30
N GLY A 63 25.06 8.49 2.56
CA GLY A 63 24.04 8.44 3.61
C GLY A 63 22.98 7.38 3.33
N ILE A 64 22.49 7.29 2.08
CA ILE A 64 21.52 6.27 1.64
C ILE A 64 22.09 4.87 1.84
N VAL A 65 23.29 4.61 1.32
CA VAL A 65 23.98 3.31 1.41
C VAL A 65 24.28 2.98 2.88
N SER A 66 24.81 3.92 3.65
CA SER A 66 25.07 3.73 5.08
C SER A 66 23.79 3.36 5.83
N ARG A 67 22.66 4.02 5.53
CA ARG A 67 21.37 3.70 6.15
C ARG A 67 20.87 2.30 5.79
N ILE A 68 21.09 1.84 4.55
CA ILE A 68 20.69 0.50 4.10
C ILE A 68 21.55 -0.59 4.74
N TYR A 69 22.87 -0.40 4.82
CA TYR A 69 23.80 -1.43 5.29
C TYR A 69 24.09 -1.39 6.80
N LEU A 70 24.02 -0.22 7.45
CA LEU A 70 24.25 -0.06 8.89
C LEU A 70 22.94 0.09 9.69
N GLY A 71 21.81 0.30 9.01
CA GLY A 71 20.50 0.34 9.65
C GLY A 71 20.16 -1.00 10.29
N LYS A 72 19.86 -1.00 11.60
CA LYS A 72 19.22 -2.12 12.31
C LYS A 72 17.73 -2.24 11.96
N THR A 73 17.33 -1.92 10.74
CA THR A 73 15.92 -1.92 10.37
C THR A 73 15.46 -3.37 10.18
N LYS A 74 14.46 -3.79 10.96
CA LYS A 74 13.82 -5.11 10.81
C LYS A 74 13.15 -5.29 9.43
N ASN A 75 13.01 -4.22 8.66
CA ASN A 75 12.35 -4.19 7.36
C ASN A 75 13.26 -3.58 6.28
N ILE A 76 14.32 -4.31 5.92
CA ILE A 76 15.25 -3.90 4.85
C ILE A 76 14.51 -3.87 3.49
N GLY A 77 13.53 -4.75 3.28
CA GLY A 77 12.71 -4.78 2.05
C GLY A 77 11.97 -3.46 1.78
N GLY A 78 11.40 -2.84 2.83
CA GLY A 78 10.80 -1.51 2.71
C GLY A 78 11.83 -0.44 2.33
N ALA A 79 13.02 -0.45 2.93
CA ALA A 79 14.07 0.53 2.61
C ALA A 79 14.56 0.42 1.15
N ILE A 80 14.60 -0.80 0.60
CA ILE A 80 14.97 -1.06 -0.80
C ILE A 80 13.89 -0.52 -1.75
N PHE A 81 12.60 -0.68 -1.41
CA PHE A 81 11.50 -0.15 -2.21
C PHE A 81 11.57 1.37 -2.37
N TRP A 82 11.98 2.08 -1.31
CA TRP A 82 12.12 3.55 -1.32
C TRP A 82 13.45 4.05 -1.90
N LEU A 83 14.36 3.15 -2.32
CA LEU A 83 15.67 3.52 -2.84
C LEU A 83 15.60 4.46 -4.05
N PRO A 84 14.77 4.22 -5.10
CA PRO A 84 14.66 5.16 -6.22
C PRO A 84 14.20 6.56 -5.77
N THR A 85 13.26 6.62 -4.83
CA THR A 85 12.76 7.89 -4.27
C THR A 85 13.87 8.64 -3.52
N PHE A 86 14.70 7.94 -2.74
CA PHE A 86 15.82 8.58 -2.06
C PHE A 86 16.91 9.06 -3.01
N ILE A 87 17.20 8.32 -4.08
CA ILE A 87 18.16 8.77 -5.09
C ILE A 87 17.62 9.99 -5.85
N PHE A 88 16.34 9.98 -6.23
CA PHE A 88 15.68 11.15 -6.84
C PHE A 88 15.76 12.39 -5.93
N LEU A 89 15.46 12.22 -4.64
CA LEU A 89 15.56 13.31 -3.67
C LEU A 89 17.00 13.82 -3.52
N ALA A 90 18.00 12.93 -3.57
CA ALA A 90 19.40 13.30 -3.56
C ALA A 90 19.78 14.14 -4.78
N ILE A 91 19.30 13.79 -5.98
CA ILE A 91 19.53 14.58 -7.21
C ILE A 91 18.87 15.96 -7.08
N ALA A 92 17.62 16.02 -6.63
CA ALA A 92 16.91 17.29 -6.45
C ALA A 92 17.63 18.20 -5.45
N LEU A 93 18.08 17.64 -4.32
CA LEU A 93 18.87 18.37 -3.33
C LEU A 93 20.19 18.88 -3.92
N THR A 94 20.89 18.05 -4.70
CA THR A 94 22.12 18.43 -5.39
C THR A 94 21.89 19.62 -6.32
N MET A 95 20.83 19.58 -7.14
CA MET A 95 20.51 20.69 -8.07
C MET A 95 20.18 21.98 -7.31
N VAL A 96 19.46 21.89 -6.19
CA VAL A 96 19.18 23.05 -5.32
C VAL A 96 20.47 23.63 -4.75
N VAL A 97 21.39 22.79 -4.26
CA VAL A 97 22.68 23.23 -3.73
C VAL A 97 23.49 23.94 -4.81
N VAL A 98 23.62 23.33 -6.00
CA VAL A 98 24.34 23.95 -7.13
C VAL A 98 23.73 25.31 -7.49
N PHE A 99 22.39 25.40 -7.56
CA PHE A 99 21.70 26.65 -7.85
C PHE A 99 22.01 27.73 -6.82
N ILE A 100 21.99 27.40 -5.53
CA ILE A 100 22.34 28.34 -4.45
C ILE A 100 23.79 28.83 -4.61
N PHE A 101 24.73 27.94 -4.91
CA PHE A 101 26.14 28.32 -5.11
C PHE A 101 26.33 29.19 -6.37
N ALA A 102 25.63 28.89 -7.46
CA ALA A 102 25.68 29.68 -8.69
C ALA A 102 25.17 31.11 -8.46
N VAL A 103 24.00 31.25 -7.82
CA VAL A 103 23.43 32.55 -7.48
C VAL A 103 24.28 33.30 -6.45
N ALA A 104 24.84 32.59 -5.45
CA ALA A 104 25.70 33.20 -4.44
C ALA A 104 26.99 33.77 -5.06
N LYS A 105 27.60 33.07 -6.03
CA LYS A 105 28.75 33.59 -6.77
C LYS A 105 28.38 34.87 -7.52
N GLU A 106 27.29 34.87 -8.29
CA GLU A 106 26.87 36.08 -9.03
C GLU A 106 26.49 37.24 -8.10
N ALA A 107 25.87 36.94 -6.95
CA ALA A 107 25.59 37.95 -5.95
C ALA A 107 26.88 38.56 -5.37
N MET A 108 27.94 37.76 -5.18
CA MET A 108 29.25 38.28 -4.78
C MET A 108 29.88 39.16 -5.87
N ASP A 109 29.75 38.78 -7.15
CA ASP A 109 30.26 39.59 -8.26
C ASP A 109 29.52 40.93 -8.35
N SER A 110 28.22 40.96 -8.05
CA SER A 110 27.43 42.20 -7.98
C SER A 110 27.93 43.20 -6.94
N THR A 111 28.74 42.76 -5.96
CA THR A 111 29.39 43.63 -4.97
C THR A 111 30.72 44.23 -5.45
N GLY A 112 31.08 44.00 -6.72
CA GLY A 112 32.27 44.57 -7.36
C GLY A 112 33.46 43.62 -7.46
N LEU A 113 33.26 42.32 -7.21
CA LEU A 113 34.29 41.28 -7.35
C LEU A 113 34.41 40.74 -8.78
N GLY A 114 33.45 41.06 -9.66
CA GLY A 114 33.42 40.60 -11.04
C GLY A 114 32.28 41.25 -11.84
N ASN A 115 32.12 40.83 -13.09
CA ASN A 115 30.96 41.18 -13.91
C ASN A 115 29.86 40.14 -13.69
N VAL A 116 28.63 40.59 -13.46
CA VAL A 116 27.49 39.69 -13.33
C VAL A 116 27.06 39.22 -14.71
N GLU A 117 27.10 37.91 -14.93
CA GLU A 117 26.75 37.30 -16.21
C GLU A 117 25.80 36.12 -15.98
N TRP A 118 24.55 36.26 -16.43
CA TRP A 118 23.54 35.20 -16.31
C TRP A 118 23.98 33.87 -16.94
N GLU A 119 24.83 33.94 -17.95
CA GLU A 119 25.43 32.77 -18.61
C GLU A 119 26.33 31.95 -17.67
N ASP A 120 26.92 32.54 -16.63
CA ASP A 120 27.71 31.81 -15.62
C ASP A 120 26.83 30.90 -14.76
N ILE A 121 25.64 31.38 -14.40
CA ILE A 121 24.63 30.58 -13.70
C ILE A 121 24.21 29.42 -14.58
N THR A 122 23.87 29.69 -15.84
CA THR A 122 23.44 28.65 -16.78
C THR A 122 24.53 27.61 -17.01
N ALA A 123 25.77 28.04 -17.23
CA ALA A 123 26.90 27.12 -17.38
C ALA A 123 27.11 26.24 -16.14
N THR A 124 26.95 26.79 -14.93
CA THR A 124 27.06 26.04 -13.67
C THR A 124 25.95 24.99 -13.52
N ILE A 125 24.72 25.33 -13.89
CA ILE A 125 23.58 24.39 -13.85
C ILE A 125 23.73 23.29 -14.91
N GLU A 126 24.15 23.63 -16.12
CA GLU A 126 24.44 22.66 -17.19
C GLU A 126 25.55 21.69 -16.76
N GLY A 127 26.58 22.20 -16.07
CA GLY A 127 27.62 21.40 -15.45
C GLY A 127 27.01 20.34 -14.53
N ALA A 128 26.16 20.73 -13.59
CA ALA A 128 25.50 19.78 -12.69
C ALA A 128 24.58 18.79 -13.42
N ALA A 129 23.80 19.27 -14.39
CA ALA A 129 22.88 18.44 -15.17
C ALA A 129 23.62 17.39 -16.01
N SER A 130 24.83 17.68 -16.48
CA SER A 130 25.65 16.73 -17.25
C SER A 130 25.97 15.43 -16.50
N MET A 131 25.81 15.42 -15.16
CA MET A 131 26.04 14.24 -14.31
C MET A 131 24.83 13.29 -14.25
N SER A 132 23.73 13.60 -14.95
CA SER A 132 22.53 12.76 -14.95
C SER A 132 22.78 11.34 -15.45
N TYR A 133 23.74 11.14 -16.36
CA TYR A 133 24.03 9.85 -16.95
C TYR A 133 24.74 8.90 -15.97
N GLY A 134 25.82 9.33 -15.30
CA GLY A 134 26.46 8.50 -14.27
C GLY A 134 25.56 8.21 -13.08
N VAL A 135 24.69 9.16 -12.72
CA VAL A 135 23.67 8.92 -11.69
C VAL A 135 22.64 7.87 -12.15
N ALA A 136 22.22 7.89 -13.42
CA ALA A 136 21.32 6.86 -13.97
C ALA A 136 21.96 5.46 -13.98
N ILE A 137 23.25 5.37 -14.31
CA ILE A 137 24.02 4.11 -14.22
C ILE A 137 24.08 3.63 -12.77
N LEU A 138 24.32 4.54 -11.81
CA LEU A 138 24.29 4.20 -10.39
C LEU A 138 22.91 3.67 -9.98
N MET A 139 21.82 4.35 -10.34
CA MET A 139 20.45 3.86 -10.07
C MET A 139 20.18 2.46 -10.63
N ALA A 140 20.71 2.14 -11.81
CA ALA A 140 20.53 0.83 -12.42
C ALA A 140 21.33 -0.27 -11.70
N ILE A 141 22.52 0.06 -11.19
CA ILE A 141 23.44 -0.92 -10.59
C ILE A 141 23.23 -1.07 -9.09
N THR A 142 22.84 -0.02 -8.36
CA THR A 142 22.64 -0.08 -6.90
C THR A 142 21.72 -1.24 -6.48
N PRO A 143 20.58 -1.52 -7.15
CA PRO A 143 19.74 -2.67 -6.82
C PRO A 143 20.43 -4.04 -7.01
N MET A 144 21.33 -4.16 -7.99
CA MET A 144 22.07 -5.41 -8.26
C MET A 144 23.12 -5.71 -7.19
N LEU A 145 23.54 -4.70 -6.44
CA LEU A 145 24.54 -4.81 -5.37
C LEU A 145 23.90 -5.09 -4.00
N ILE A 146 22.57 -5.04 -3.92
CA ILE A 146 21.79 -5.46 -2.76
C ILE A 146 21.83 -7.00 -2.70
N PRO A 147 22.08 -7.62 -1.52
CA PRO A 147 22.17 -9.07 -1.41
C PRO A 147 20.94 -9.77 -2.02
N ALA A 148 21.17 -10.74 -2.92
CA ALA A 148 20.11 -11.49 -3.61
C ALA A 148 19.06 -12.10 -2.66
N GLU A 149 19.45 -12.43 -1.43
CA GLU A 149 18.57 -12.90 -0.36
C GLU A 149 17.45 -11.91 -0.01
N GLN A 150 17.73 -10.61 -0.06
CA GLN A 150 16.76 -9.55 0.24
C GLN A 150 15.79 -9.33 -0.94
N VAL A 151 16.29 -9.43 -2.17
CA VAL A 151 15.46 -9.38 -3.39
C VAL A 151 14.55 -10.60 -3.48
N LEU A 152 15.07 -11.79 -3.18
CA LEU A 152 14.28 -13.03 -3.10
C LEU A 152 13.24 -12.99 -1.99
N GLY A 153 13.54 -12.33 -0.86
CA GLY A 153 12.56 -12.06 0.20
C GLY A 153 11.38 -11.23 -0.29
N LEU A 154 11.64 -10.16 -1.05
CA LEU A 154 10.61 -9.29 -1.61
C LEU A 154 9.75 -10.02 -2.66
N ILE A 155 10.37 -10.82 -3.53
CA ILE A 155 9.66 -11.66 -4.51
C ILE A 155 8.78 -12.71 -3.79
N LYS A 156 9.27 -13.33 -2.71
CA LYS A 156 8.50 -14.30 -1.93
C LYS A 156 7.28 -13.66 -1.26
N MET A 157 7.41 -12.45 -0.71
CA MET A 157 6.29 -11.72 -0.11
C MET A 157 5.23 -11.35 -1.15
N LEU A 158 5.64 -10.81 -2.30
CA LEU A 158 4.72 -10.53 -3.40
C LEU A 158 4.00 -11.80 -3.86
N LYS A 159 4.75 -12.89 -4.06
CA LYS A 159 4.18 -14.16 -4.49
C LYS A 159 3.24 -14.78 -3.45
N SER A 160 3.54 -14.66 -2.15
CA SER A 160 2.65 -15.16 -1.10
C SER A 160 1.32 -14.42 -1.08
N ASP A 161 1.34 -13.09 -1.27
CA ASP A 161 0.13 -12.27 -1.27
C ASP A 161 -0.74 -12.52 -2.52
N PHE A 162 -0.11 -12.74 -3.67
CA PHE A 162 -0.83 -13.19 -4.87
C PHE A 162 -1.44 -14.59 -4.70
N THR A 163 -0.70 -15.52 -4.09
CA THR A 163 -1.16 -16.91 -3.92
C THR A 163 -2.27 -17.00 -2.87
N SER A 164 -2.17 -16.25 -1.77
CA SER A 164 -3.23 -16.18 -0.76
C SER A 164 -4.49 -15.54 -1.35
N GLY A 165 -4.35 -14.45 -2.13
CA GLY A 165 -5.46 -13.82 -2.83
C GLY A 165 -6.24 -14.79 -3.74
N HIS A 166 -5.54 -15.56 -4.58
CA HIS A 166 -6.18 -16.58 -5.44
C HIS A 166 -6.88 -17.66 -4.61
N HIS A 167 -6.26 -18.14 -3.52
CA HIS A 167 -6.85 -19.15 -2.65
C HIS A 167 -8.13 -18.67 -1.96
N HIS A 168 -8.21 -17.38 -1.58
CA HIS A 168 -9.41 -16.79 -1.00
C HIS A 168 -10.54 -16.68 -2.04
N VAL A 169 -10.22 -16.27 -3.27
CA VAL A 169 -11.20 -16.22 -4.37
C VAL A 169 -11.70 -17.62 -4.72
N ASP A 170 -10.81 -18.61 -4.84
CA ASP A 170 -11.19 -19.99 -5.15
C ASP A 170 -12.09 -20.59 -4.06
N LYS A 171 -11.76 -20.35 -2.79
CA LYS A 171 -12.61 -20.77 -1.66
C LYS A 171 -13.98 -20.11 -1.69
N PHE A 172 -14.04 -18.81 -1.98
CA PHE A 172 -15.30 -18.07 -2.10
C PHE A 172 -16.17 -18.60 -3.24
N VAL A 173 -15.59 -18.80 -4.42
CA VAL A 173 -16.29 -19.39 -5.57
C VAL A 173 -16.79 -20.81 -5.24
N GLN A 174 -16.00 -21.60 -4.53
CA GLN A 174 -16.43 -22.91 -4.04
C GLN A 174 -17.57 -22.81 -3.01
N ALA A 175 -17.52 -21.84 -2.09
CA ALA A 175 -18.57 -21.61 -1.09
C ALA A 175 -19.89 -21.21 -1.77
N ILE A 176 -19.86 -20.26 -2.71
CA ILE A 176 -21.03 -19.89 -3.51
C ILE A 176 -21.57 -21.10 -4.30
N LYS A 177 -20.70 -21.86 -4.98
CA LYS A 177 -21.10 -23.04 -5.78
C LYS A 177 -21.66 -24.19 -4.95
N LYS A 178 -21.34 -24.28 -3.65
CA LYS A 178 -21.93 -25.24 -2.71
C LYS A 178 -23.29 -24.79 -2.19
N HIS A 179 -23.59 -23.50 -2.29
CA HIS A 179 -24.82 -22.85 -1.84
C HIS A 179 -25.95 -22.63 -2.85
N PRO A 180 -25.94 -23.11 -4.12
CA PRO A 180 -27.03 -22.80 -5.02
C PRO A 180 -28.28 -23.55 -4.57
N THR A 181 -29.32 -22.80 -4.23
CA THR A 181 -30.73 -23.24 -4.28
C THR A 181 -31.15 -24.42 -3.39
N LYS A 182 -30.43 -24.73 -2.31
CA LYS A 182 -30.96 -25.66 -1.30
C LYS A 182 -32.07 -24.95 -0.52
N LYS A 183 -33.24 -25.58 -0.40
CA LYS A 183 -34.28 -25.23 0.59
C LYS A 183 -33.69 -25.45 1.99
N GLY A 184 -32.93 -24.47 2.47
CA GLY A 184 -32.42 -24.43 3.85
C GLY A 184 -33.56 -24.24 4.84
N SER A 185 -33.27 -24.42 6.13
CA SER A 185 -34.29 -24.23 7.17
C SER A 185 -34.70 -22.77 7.39
N ALA A 186 -33.86 -21.83 6.93
CA ALA A 186 -34.06 -20.40 7.03
C ALA A 186 -33.45 -19.69 5.82
N ASN A 187 -34.09 -18.60 5.35
CA ASN A 187 -33.52 -17.71 4.34
C ASN A 187 -32.78 -16.56 5.01
N ILE A 188 -31.52 -16.41 4.62
CA ILE A 188 -30.56 -15.46 5.18
C ILE A 188 -30.06 -14.57 4.05
N LEU A 189 -30.04 -13.27 4.28
CA LEU A 189 -29.35 -12.31 3.43
C LEU A 189 -28.00 -11.97 4.08
N LEU A 190 -26.91 -12.16 3.34
CA LEU A 190 -25.57 -11.74 3.72
C LEU A 190 -25.18 -10.53 2.86
N VAL A 191 -24.91 -9.40 3.50
CA VAL A 191 -24.46 -8.16 2.87
C VAL A 191 -23.02 -7.92 3.29
N GLU A 192 -22.06 -8.30 2.44
CA GLU A 192 -20.64 -8.34 2.76
C GLU A 192 -19.81 -8.27 1.48
N ASP A 193 -18.87 -7.33 1.41
CA ASP A 193 -17.97 -7.17 0.25
C ASP A 193 -16.57 -7.76 0.49
N ASP A 194 -16.18 -8.04 1.75
CA ASP A 194 -14.95 -8.77 2.06
C ASP A 194 -15.10 -10.26 1.76
N ILE A 195 -14.38 -10.73 0.74
CA ILE A 195 -14.40 -12.12 0.26
C ILE A 195 -14.12 -13.13 1.38
N VAL A 196 -13.20 -12.82 2.30
CA VAL A 196 -12.81 -13.74 3.38
C VAL A 196 -13.94 -13.87 4.39
N CYS A 197 -14.51 -12.76 4.84
CA CYS A 197 -15.63 -12.76 5.76
C CYS A 197 -16.87 -13.41 5.12
N ALA A 198 -17.19 -13.05 3.87
CA ALA A 198 -18.30 -13.62 3.13
C ALA A 198 -18.17 -15.15 3.02
N THR A 199 -16.98 -15.65 2.68
CA THR A 199 -16.69 -17.09 2.64
C THR A 199 -16.95 -17.75 3.99
N ASN A 200 -16.48 -17.17 5.09
CA ASN A 200 -16.66 -17.74 6.42
C ASN A 200 -18.14 -17.82 6.83
N VAL A 201 -18.92 -16.77 6.51
CA VAL A 201 -20.37 -16.77 6.79
C VAL A 201 -21.08 -17.80 5.91
N LEU A 202 -20.74 -17.88 4.62
CA LEU A 202 -21.28 -18.89 3.72
C LEU A 202 -20.96 -20.30 4.23
N ASP A 203 -19.72 -20.61 4.56
CA ASP A 203 -19.33 -21.93 5.10
C ASP A 203 -20.11 -22.25 6.40
N PHE A 204 -20.25 -21.29 7.30
CA PHE A 204 -21.08 -21.42 8.50
C PHE A 204 -22.55 -21.72 8.17
N CYS A 205 -23.14 -20.98 7.23
CA CYS A 205 -24.52 -21.22 6.78
C CYS A 205 -24.66 -22.63 6.17
N SER A 206 -23.66 -23.10 5.41
CA SER A 206 -23.67 -24.46 4.85
C SER A 206 -23.66 -25.51 5.96
N LEU A 207 -22.83 -25.32 6.99
CA LEU A 207 -22.74 -26.24 8.13
C LEU A 207 -24.04 -26.30 8.93
N CYS A 208 -24.76 -25.19 9.01
CA CYS A 208 -26.04 -25.10 9.72
C CYS A 208 -27.26 -25.42 8.82
N ASN A 209 -27.05 -25.81 7.56
CA ASN A 209 -28.10 -26.08 6.58
C ASN A 209 -29.07 -24.88 6.37
N LEU A 210 -28.49 -23.69 6.28
CA LEU A 210 -29.20 -22.42 6.05
C LEU A 210 -29.10 -22.02 4.58
N SER A 211 -30.16 -21.42 4.05
CA SER A 211 -30.18 -20.84 2.71
C SER A 211 -29.63 -19.42 2.83
N CYS A 212 -28.44 -19.17 2.27
CA CYS A 212 -27.79 -17.88 2.36
C CYS A 212 -27.63 -17.26 0.98
N HIS A 213 -28.22 -16.08 0.78
CA HIS A 213 -28.03 -15.26 -0.40
C HIS A 213 -27.04 -14.15 -0.08
N GLN A 214 -25.88 -14.14 -0.74
CA GLN A 214 -24.88 -13.10 -0.55
C GLN A 214 -25.02 -12.02 -1.62
N VAL A 215 -24.91 -10.78 -1.18
CA VAL A 215 -24.78 -9.57 -1.99
C VAL A 215 -23.62 -8.74 -1.48
N ASP A 216 -22.97 -8.01 -2.37
CA ASP A 216 -21.78 -7.20 -2.09
C ASP A 216 -22.06 -5.69 -2.07
N THR A 217 -23.29 -5.27 -2.34
CA THR A 217 -23.68 -3.86 -2.40
C THR A 217 -24.97 -3.56 -1.64
N ILE A 218 -25.10 -2.33 -1.14
CA ILE A 218 -26.32 -1.85 -0.45
C ILE A 218 -27.54 -1.92 -1.38
N SER A 219 -27.39 -1.48 -2.63
CA SER A 219 -28.49 -1.48 -3.60
C SER A 219 -28.99 -2.89 -3.95
N ALA A 220 -28.09 -3.89 -3.97
CA ALA A 220 -28.50 -5.29 -4.12
C ALA A 220 -29.23 -5.82 -2.88
N ALA A 221 -28.81 -5.41 -1.68
CA ALA A 221 -29.49 -5.75 -0.44
C ALA A 221 -30.90 -5.17 -0.36
N GLU A 222 -31.07 -3.89 -0.72
CA GLU A 222 -32.38 -3.20 -0.78
C GLU A 222 -33.34 -3.97 -1.70
N LYS A 223 -32.92 -4.25 -2.94
CA LYS A 223 -33.73 -5.02 -3.90
C LYS A 223 -34.10 -6.39 -3.37
N TYR A 224 -33.19 -7.08 -2.67
CA TYR A 224 -33.48 -8.40 -2.12
C TYR A 224 -34.56 -8.35 -1.04
N VAL A 225 -34.45 -7.39 -0.11
CA VAL A 225 -35.43 -7.19 0.96
C VAL A 225 -36.80 -6.83 0.40
N GLU A 226 -36.87 -6.00 -0.65
CA GLU A 226 -38.12 -5.65 -1.32
C GLU A 226 -38.81 -6.86 -1.97
N ILE A 227 -38.04 -7.78 -2.55
CA ILE A 227 -38.58 -8.93 -3.29
C ILE A 227 -39.01 -10.07 -2.36
N GLN A 228 -38.31 -10.28 -1.23
CA GLN A 228 -38.54 -11.44 -0.35
C GLN A 228 -38.74 -11.13 1.15
N PRO A 229 -39.52 -10.11 1.54
CA PRO A 229 -39.61 -9.69 2.93
C PRO A 229 -40.17 -10.78 3.86
N ASP A 230 -41.18 -11.53 3.39
CA ASP A 230 -41.91 -12.49 4.24
C ASP A 230 -41.16 -13.81 4.49
N THR A 231 -40.16 -14.12 3.66
CA THR A 231 -39.40 -15.37 3.79
C THR A 231 -38.07 -15.18 4.48
N LEU A 232 -37.60 -13.94 4.58
CA LEU A 232 -36.35 -13.57 5.22
C LEU A 232 -36.47 -13.79 6.72
N GLN A 233 -35.48 -14.45 7.33
CA GLN A 233 -35.42 -14.67 8.77
C GLN A 233 -34.21 -14.00 9.43
N LEU A 234 -33.17 -13.72 8.65
CA LEU A 234 -31.94 -13.13 9.14
C LEU A 234 -31.27 -12.28 8.07
N ILE A 235 -30.77 -11.12 8.46
CA ILE A 235 -29.81 -10.30 7.70
C ILE A 235 -28.50 -10.30 8.49
N ILE A 236 -27.41 -10.63 7.81
CA ILE A 236 -26.04 -10.47 8.31
C ILE A 236 -25.40 -9.37 7.48
N LEU A 237 -24.96 -8.29 8.13
CA LEU A 237 -24.60 -7.04 7.49
C LEU A 237 -23.22 -6.57 7.95
N ASP A 238 -22.31 -6.28 7.01
CA ASP A 238 -21.14 -5.46 7.31
C ASP A 238 -21.53 -3.98 7.38
N ILE A 239 -20.85 -3.23 8.25
CA ILE A 239 -20.93 -1.77 8.29
C ILE A 239 -20.35 -1.18 7.01
N PHE A 240 -19.23 -1.69 6.53
CA PHE A 240 -18.55 -1.14 5.36
C PHE A 240 -18.84 -2.02 4.17
N VAL A 241 -19.85 -1.65 3.39
CA VAL A 241 -20.28 -2.36 2.18
C VAL A 241 -20.19 -1.39 1.01
N ARG A 242 -19.95 -1.92 -0.19
CA ARG A 242 -19.88 -1.10 -1.40
C ARG A 242 -21.24 -0.50 -1.76
N VAL A 243 -21.16 0.64 -2.44
CA VAL A 243 -22.29 1.34 -3.07
C VAL A 243 -22.06 1.39 -4.57
N ASP A 244 -23.11 1.13 -5.34
CA ASP A 244 -23.04 1.01 -6.81
C ASP A 244 -23.02 2.37 -7.54
N GLN A 245 -23.39 3.46 -6.86
CA GLN A 245 -23.54 4.78 -7.46
C GLN A 245 -22.40 5.72 -7.08
N ASP A 246 -21.77 6.33 -8.10
CA ASP A 246 -20.76 7.36 -7.92
C ASP A 246 -21.32 8.55 -7.11
N GLY A 247 -20.69 8.83 -5.97
CA GLY A 247 -21.09 9.90 -5.05
C GLY A 247 -22.07 9.48 -3.95
N ASP A 248 -22.57 8.25 -3.95
CA ASP A 248 -23.21 7.67 -2.78
C ASP A 248 -22.15 7.39 -1.71
N VAL A 249 -22.37 7.87 -0.49
CA VAL A 249 -21.47 7.71 0.67
C VAL A 249 -22.12 6.89 1.78
N ARG A 250 -23.27 6.27 1.50
CA ARG A 250 -23.97 5.40 2.44
C ARG A 250 -23.12 4.19 2.81
N ASN A 251 -23.32 3.76 4.04
CA ASN A 251 -22.72 2.53 4.59
C ASN A 251 -23.83 1.60 5.11
N GLY A 252 -23.45 0.43 5.62
CA GLY A 252 -24.39 -0.55 6.17
C GLY A 252 -25.25 0.01 7.32
N MET A 253 -24.76 0.97 8.10
CA MET A 253 -25.57 1.61 9.15
C MET A 253 -26.64 2.54 8.57
N ASP A 254 -26.37 3.16 7.43
CA ASP A 254 -27.37 3.98 6.73
C ASP A 254 -28.43 3.08 6.11
N PHE A 255 -28.03 1.96 5.50
CA PHE A 255 -28.94 0.90 5.08
C PHE A 255 -29.82 0.40 6.23
N LEU A 256 -29.23 0.14 7.41
CA LEU A 256 -30.01 -0.30 8.59
C LEU A 256 -30.96 0.79 9.09
N SER A 257 -30.57 2.06 9.00
CA SER A 257 -31.44 3.18 9.38
C SER A 257 -32.64 3.32 8.45
N ASP A 258 -32.44 3.10 7.14
CA ASP A 258 -33.50 3.12 6.15
C ASP A 258 -34.39 1.86 6.23
N LEU A 259 -33.78 0.72 6.55
CA LEU A 259 -34.48 -0.51 6.86
C LEU A 259 -35.37 -0.35 8.09
N GLU A 260 -34.92 0.33 9.14
CA GLU A 260 -35.75 0.59 10.34
C GLU A 260 -36.98 1.45 10.03
N LYS A 261 -36.87 2.42 9.11
CA LYS A 261 -38.02 3.26 8.71
C LYS A 261 -39.09 2.45 7.98
N SER A 262 -38.67 1.49 7.15
CA SER A 262 -39.58 0.65 6.35
C SER A 262 -40.05 -0.61 7.10
N ASN A 263 -39.19 -1.15 7.96
CA ASN A 263 -39.36 -2.39 8.70
C ASN A 263 -38.83 -2.21 10.15
N PRO A 264 -39.59 -1.53 11.02
CA PRO A 264 -39.15 -1.25 12.38
C PRO A 264 -38.76 -2.52 13.14
N LYS A 265 -37.72 -2.46 13.97
CA LYS A 265 -37.20 -3.59 14.76
C LYS A 265 -38.28 -4.24 15.64
N ALA A 266 -39.23 -3.44 16.13
CA ALA A 266 -40.35 -3.92 16.94
C ALA A 266 -41.34 -4.81 16.17
N THR A 267 -41.40 -4.68 14.84
CA THR A 267 -42.42 -5.32 13.99
C THR A 267 -41.86 -6.20 12.87
N ARG A 268 -40.57 -6.10 12.55
CA ARG A 268 -39.94 -6.89 11.50
C ARG A 268 -39.92 -8.39 11.82
N SER A 269 -40.13 -9.22 10.79
CA SER A 269 -40.17 -10.69 10.86
C SER A 269 -38.79 -11.36 10.93
N PHE A 270 -37.72 -10.60 10.69
CA PHE A 270 -36.35 -11.09 10.61
C PHE A 270 -35.44 -10.43 11.66
N LYS A 271 -34.31 -11.08 11.94
CA LYS A 271 -33.25 -10.57 12.82
C LYS A 271 -32.14 -9.91 12.01
N VAL A 272 -31.46 -8.93 12.59
CA VAL A 272 -30.30 -8.27 11.97
C VAL A 272 -29.07 -8.48 12.83
N ILE A 273 -28.00 -8.98 12.23
CA ILE A 273 -26.68 -9.14 12.83
C ILE A 273 -25.72 -8.22 12.11
N ILE A 274 -24.96 -7.43 12.86
CA ILE A 274 -23.85 -6.65 12.30
C ILE A 274 -22.52 -7.36 12.54
N LEU A 275 -21.74 -7.50 11.47
CA LEU A 275 -20.34 -7.90 11.52
C LEU A 275 -19.47 -6.66 11.34
N SER A 276 -18.50 -6.40 12.22
CA SER A 276 -17.60 -5.25 12.05
C SER A 276 -16.23 -5.45 12.68
N GLY A 277 -15.17 -4.98 12.03
CA GLY A 277 -13.85 -4.86 12.65
C GLY A 277 -13.74 -3.72 13.68
N HIS A 278 -14.71 -2.80 13.69
CA HIS A 278 -14.66 -1.55 14.44
C HIS A 278 -15.95 -1.32 15.26
N THR A 279 -16.26 -2.25 16.15
CA THR A 279 -17.47 -2.21 17.00
C THR A 279 -17.60 -0.94 17.86
N HIS A 280 -16.49 -0.26 18.17
CA HIS A 280 -16.50 1.02 18.87
C HIS A 280 -17.06 2.20 18.06
N MET A 281 -17.13 2.08 16.71
CA MET A 281 -17.63 3.14 15.83
C MET A 281 -19.15 3.09 15.59
N LEU A 282 -19.85 2.13 16.20
CA LEU A 282 -21.27 1.91 15.99
C LEU A 282 -22.19 2.98 16.61
N GLY A 283 -21.75 3.61 17.71
CA GLY A 283 -22.52 4.64 18.42
C GLY A 283 -23.94 4.20 18.79
N GLU A 284 -24.89 5.14 18.78
CA GLU A 284 -26.30 4.91 19.10
C GLU A 284 -27.04 4.04 18.06
N LYS A 285 -26.57 4.03 16.81
CA LYS A 285 -27.15 3.20 15.74
C LYS A 285 -26.97 1.69 16.00
N ALA A 286 -26.14 1.31 16.98
CA ALA A 286 -26.03 -0.07 17.43
C ALA A 286 -27.39 -0.63 17.91
N GLU A 287 -28.27 0.19 18.46
CA GLU A 287 -29.53 -0.32 19.03
C GLU A 287 -30.47 -0.93 17.98
N LEU A 288 -30.24 -0.66 16.69
CA LEU A 288 -31.04 -1.15 15.56
C LEU A 288 -30.77 -2.61 15.18
N ALA A 289 -29.63 -3.19 15.58
CA ALA A 289 -29.34 -4.61 15.33
C ALA A 289 -29.78 -5.49 16.52
N ASP A 290 -30.00 -6.78 16.24
CA ASP A 290 -30.31 -7.78 17.26
C ASP A 290 -29.04 -8.41 17.87
N LEU A 291 -27.92 -8.42 17.14
CA LEU A 291 -26.61 -8.89 17.62
C LEU A 291 -25.46 -8.17 16.90
N PHE A 292 -24.36 -7.99 17.61
CA PHE A 292 -23.11 -7.49 17.09
C PHE A 292 -22.02 -8.53 17.25
N LEU A 293 -21.25 -8.76 16.19
CA LEU A 293 -20.09 -9.62 16.24
C LEU A 293 -18.86 -8.86 15.71
N GLN A 294 -17.80 -8.84 16.50
CA GLN A 294 -16.54 -8.24 16.08
C GLN A 294 -15.80 -9.18 15.13
N LYS A 295 -15.31 -8.68 13.98
CA LYS A 295 -14.42 -9.45 13.09
C LYS A 295 -13.02 -9.57 13.73
N PRO A 296 -12.40 -10.77 13.78
CA PRO A 296 -12.94 -12.07 13.41
C PRO A 296 -13.96 -12.59 14.44
N TRP A 297 -15.12 -13.04 13.97
CA TRP A 297 -16.24 -13.44 14.82
C TRP A 297 -16.20 -14.91 15.21
N ASN A 298 -16.79 -15.25 16.37
CA ASN A 298 -16.86 -16.63 16.88
C ASN A 298 -18.09 -17.36 16.32
N PRO A 299 -17.93 -18.45 15.55
CA PRO A 299 -19.07 -19.19 15.01
C PRO A 299 -19.96 -19.87 16.05
N ILE A 300 -19.41 -20.18 17.24
CA ILE A 300 -20.17 -20.79 18.33
C ILE A 300 -21.18 -19.80 18.88
N GLU A 301 -20.75 -18.56 19.11
CA GLU A 301 -21.60 -17.47 19.60
C GLU A 301 -22.77 -17.19 18.64
N LEU A 302 -22.47 -17.10 17.33
CA LEU A 302 -23.50 -16.94 16.30
C LEU A 302 -24.49 -18.12 16.34
N LYS A 303 -23.99 -19.36 16.42
CA LYS A 303 -24.84 -20.56 16.47
C LYS A 303 -25.76 -20.56 17.68
N GLU A 304 -25.24 -20.25 18.87
CA GLU A 304 -26.04 -20.20 20.10
C GLU A 304 -27.17 -19.19 19.98
N LYS A 305 -26.88 -18.00 19.43
CA LYS A 305 -27.90 -16.97 19.17
C LYS A 305 -28.95 -17.39 18.15
N LEU A 306 -28.55 -18.06 17.07
CA LEU A 306 -29.52 -18.58 16.10
C LEU A 306 -30.41 -19.69 16.65
N ILE A 307 -29.93 -20.48 17.63
CA ILE A 307 -30.75 -21.46 18.36
C ILE A 307 -31.73 -20.73 19.29
N GLU A 308 -31.26 -19.73 20.05
CA GLU A 308 -32.08 -18.92 20.95
C GLU A 308 -33.24 -18.25 20.20
N TRP A 309 -32.99 -17.76 18.99
CA TRP A 309 -34.00 -17.15 18.12
C TRP A 309 -34.83 -18.14 17.32
N ASN A 310 -34.66 -19.45 17.55
CA ASN A 310 -35.34 -20.53 16.82
C ASN A 310 -35.16 -20.50 15.29
N ILE A 311 -34.10 -19.85 14.79
CA ILE A 311 -33.75 -19.83 13.36
C ILE A 311 -33.16 -21.18 12.94
N ILE A 312 -32.40 -21.82 13.83
CA ILE A 312 -31.89 -23.18 13.64
C ILE A 312 -32.33 -24.10 14.78
N LYS A 313 -32.65 -25.36 14.44
CA LYS A 313 -32.98 -26.37 15.45
C LYS A 313 -31.70 -26.94 16.05
N ASN A 314 -31.69 -27.18 17.36
CA ASN A 314 -30.58 -27.86 18.04
C ASN A 314 -30.56 -29.36 17.68
N LYS A 315 -30.13 -29.69 16.46
CA LYS A 315 -29.76 -31.06 16.11
C LYS A 315 -28.33 -31.29 16.55
N LEU A 316 -28.15 -31.72 17.79
CA LEU A 316 -26.97 -32.49 18.19
C LEU A 316 -27.01 -33.83 17.42
N GLY A 317 -26.52 -33.81 16.19
CA GLY A 317 -26.17 -35.03 15.48
C GLY A 317 -25.02 -35.68 16.25
N LYS A 318 -25.28 -36.84 16.87
CA LYS A 318 -24.22 -37.76 17.30
C LYS A 318 -23.28 -37.95 16.11
N ARG A 319 -22.00 -37.62 16.29
CA ARG A 319 -20.95 -38.10 15.39
C ARG A 319 -20.97 -39.63 15.45
N SER A 320 -21.40 -40.27 14.37
CA SER A 320 -21.04 -41.65 14.02
C SER A 320 -19.66 -41.64 13.37
#